data_AF-A0A0S9PRX9-F1
#
_entry.id   AF-A0A0S9PRX9-F1
#
_cell.length_a   1.000
_cell.length_b   1.000
_cell.length_c   1.000
_cell.angle_alpha   90.00
_cell.angle_beta   90.00
_cell.angle_gamma   90.00
#
_symmetry.space_group_name_H-M   'P 1'
#
loop_
_entity.id
_entity.type
_entity.pdbx_description
1 polymer ?
#
loop_
_entity_poly.entity_id
_entity_poly.type
_entity_poly.pdbx_seq_one_letter_code
_entity_poly.pdbx_strand_id
1 'polypeptide(L)' 'MSYGATASDSPFIKGRNARLNGRSREACPYTEGTADYVAWMQAFDEAATDDTGTESGTIDPQKAAE' A
#
# COMPACT_ATOMS: atom_id res chain seq x y z
N MET A 1 -12.28 25.60 -13.48
CA MET A 1 -11.43 24.82 -12.55
C MET A 1 -12.29 23.70 -12.00
N SER A 2 -12.34 22.56 -12.69
CA SER A 2 -13.22 21.46 -12.28
C SER A 2 -12.59 20.78 -11.08
N TYR A 3 -13.32 20.87 -9.97
CA TYR A 3 -13.09 20.22 -8.69
C TYR A 3 -12.38 18.88 -8.87
N GLY A 4 -11.10 18.83 -8.49
CA GLY A 4 -10.53 17.58 -8.08
C GLY A 4 -11.33 17.10 -6.88
N ALA A 5 -12.31 16.23 -7.10
CA ALA A 5 -12.47 15.08 -6.22
C ALA A 5 -11.10 14.40 -6.26
N THR A 6 -10.21 14.91 -5.42
CA THR A 6 -8.79 14.62 -5.43
C THR A 6 -8.66 13.12 -5.39
N ALA A 7 -7.77 12.54 -6.20
CA ALA A 7 -7.60 11.09 -6.26
C ALA A 7 -7.56 10.43 -4.86
N SER A 8 -7.14 11.18 -3.83
CA SER A 8 -7.16 10.79 -2.41
C SER A 8 -8.48 10.30 -1.82
N ASP A 9 -9.66 10.68 -2.32
CA ASP A 9 -10.93 10.20 -1.70
C ASP A 9 -11.45 8.88 -2.27
N SER A 10 -10.91 8.43 -3.41
CA SER A 10 -11.30 7.15 -4.02
C SER A 10 -11.01 5.97 -3.10
N PRO A 11 -11.87 4.94 -3.05
CA PRO A 11 -11.67 3.73 -2.24
C PRO A 11 -10.30 3.10 -2.47
N PHE A 12 -9.85 3.10 -3.73
CA PHE A 12 -8.52 2.65 -4.14
C PHE A 12 -7.39 3.40 -3.42
N ILE A 13 -7.40 4.75 -3.45
CA ILE A 13 -6.34 5.52 -2.79
C ILE A 13 -6.44 5.41 -1.25
N LYS A 14 -7.64 5.30 -0.70
CA LYS A 14 -7.84 5.02 0.73
C LYS A 14 -7.23 3.68 1.15
N GLY A 15 -7.37 2.63 0.33
CA GLY A 15 -6.79 1.30 0.57
C GLY A 15 -5.28 1.32 0.60
N ARG A 16 -4.67 1.92 -0.43
CA ARG A 16 -3.21 2.09 -0.52
C ARG A 16 -2.66 2.84 0.70
N ASN A 17 -3.28 3.97 1.06
CA ASN A 17 -2.85 4.77 2.21
C ASN A 17 -2.99 4.00 3.52
N ALA A 18 -4.07 3.25 3.72
CA ALA A 18 -4.23 2.45 4.93
C ALA A 18 -3.06 1.49 5.14
N ARG A 19 -2.58 0.83 4.07
CA ARG A 19 -1.40 -0.03 4.13
C ARG A 19 -0.12 0.74 4.43
N LEU A 20 0.13 1.83 3.72
CA LEU A 20 1.32 2.69 3.94
C LEU A 20 1.36 3.30 5.35
N ASN A 21 0.20 3.48 5.98
CA ASN A 21 0.08 3.94 7.36
C ASN A 21 0.10 2.79 8.38
N GLY A 22 0.35 1.54 7.96
CA GLY A 22 0.44 0.38 8.85
C GLY A 22 -0.90 -0.12 9.41
N ARG A 23 -2.04 0.24 8.80
CA ARG A 23 -3.35 -0.27 9.20
C ARG A 23 -3.56 -1.70 8.69
N SER A 24 -4.45 -2.45 9.34
CA SER A 24 -4.87 -3.79 8.93
C SER A 24 -5.97 -3.75 7.86
N ARG A 25 -6.16 -4.87 7.13
CA ARG A 25 -7.25 -5.03 6.14
C ARG A 25 -8.64 -4.85 6.76
N GLU A 26 -8.80 -5.23 8.02
CA GLU A 26 -10.04 -5.08 8.79
C GLU A 26 -10.44 -3.62 9.04
N ALA A 27 -9.54 -2.66 8.79
CA ALA A 27 -9.85 -1.24 8.87
C ALA A 27 -10.59 -0.71 7.62
N CYS A 28 -10.92 -1.58 6.65
CA CYS A 28 -11.72 -1.24 5.49
C CYS A 28 -13.12 -0.76 5.93
N PRO A 29 -13.53 0.49 5.60
CA PRO A 29 -14.83 1.00 6.02
C PRO A 29 -15.99 0.54 5.12
N TYR A 30 -15.70 -0.22 4.06
CA TYR A 30 -16.68 -0.63 3.06
C TYR A 30 -17.18 -2.04 3.34
N THR A 31 -18.46 -2.28 3.08
CA THR A 31 -19.08 -3.60 3.22
C THR A 31 -18.51 -4.59 2.20
N GLU A 32 -18.22 -5.81 2.64
CA GLU A 32 -17.74 -6.89 1.77
C GLU A 32 -18.71 -7.16 0.60
N GLY A 33 -18.16 -7.41 -0.58
CA GLY A 33 -18.93 -7.62 -1.82
C GLY A 33 -19.34 -6.34 -2.55
N THR A 34 -19.08 -5.16 -1.99
CA THR A 34 -19.25 -3.89 -2.71
C THR A 34 -18.06 -3.59 -3.63
N ALA A 35 -18.30 -2.81 -4.70
CA ALA A 35 -17.23 -2.38 -5.59
C ALA A 35 -16.15 -1.56 -4.87
N ASP A 36 -16.55 -0.74 -3.87
CA ASP A 36 -15.63 0.06 -3.07
C ASP A 36 -14.72 -0.82 -2.18
N TYR A 37 -15.28 -1.90 -1.59
CA TYR A 37 -14.49 -2.88 -0.84
C TYR A 37 -13.45 -3.56 -1.74
N VAL A 38 -13.85 -4.00 -2.94
CA VAL A 38 -12.94 -4.63 -3.90
C VAL A 38 -11.80 -3.68 -4.28
N ALA A 39 -12.12 -2.42 -4.62
CA ALA A 39 -11.11 -1.43 -4.99
C ALA A 39 -10.16 -1.07 -3.84
N TRP A 40 -10.67 -0.96 -2.60
CA TRP A 40 -9.85 -0.70 -1.42
C TRP A 40 -8.92 -1.89 -1.12
N MET A 41 -9.45 -3.11 -1.17
CA MET A 41 -8.69 -4.34 -0.89
C MET A 41 -7.59 -4.57 -1.93
N GLN A 42 -7.88 -4.35 -3.21
CA GLN A 42 -6.89 -4.43 -4.28
C GLN A 42 -5.72 -3.49 -4.02
N ALA A 43 -5.99 -2.21 -3.78
CA ALA A 43 -4.94 -1.21 -3.56
C ALA A 43 -4.14 -1.44 -2.25
N PHE A 44 -4.79 -1.97 -1.22
CA PHE A 44 -4.14 -2.35 0.03
C PHE A 44 -3.18 -3.54 -0.18
N ASP A 45 -3.57 -4.54 -0.96
CA ASP A 45 -2.75 -5.71 -1.30
C ASP A 45 -1.55 -5.31 -2.17
N GLU A 46 -1.77 -4.49 -3.21
CA GLU A 46 -0.70 -3.97 -4.05
C GLU A 46 0.34 -3.18 -3.24
N ALA A 47 -0.09 -2.33 -2.31
CA ALA A 47 0.81 -1.60 -1.41
C ALA A 47 1.61 -2.50 -0.47
N ALA A 48 1.12 -3.71 -0.16
CA ALA A 48 1.85 -4.64 0.71
C ALA A 48 3.05 -5.26 0.00
N THR A 49 2.98 -5.41 -1.33
CA THR A 49 4.07 -5.95 -2.15
C THR A 49 5.22 -4.96 -2.40
N ASP A 50 4.95 -3.66 -2.28
CA ASP A 50 5.99 -2.61 -2.43
C ASP A 50 6.91 -2.54 -1.20
N ASP A 51 6.36 -2.80 -0.01
CA ASP A 51 7.10 -2.76 1.28
C ASP A 51 8.09 -3.92 1.44
N THR A 52 7.90 -5.04 0.72
CA THR A 52 8.86 -6.15 0.66
C THR A 52 10.17 -5.85 -0.09
N GLY A 53 10.38 -4.60 -0.52
CA GLY A 53 11.69 -4.11 -0.98
C GLY A 53 12.71 -3.85 0.13
N THR A 54 12.34 -3.99 1.41
CA THR A 54 13.25 -3.74 2.54
C THR A 54 13.53 -5.02 3.33
N GLU A 55 14.13 -6.04 2.71
CA GLU A 55 15.01 -6.95 3.45
C GLU A 55 15.97 -7.71 2.53
N SER A 56 17.25 -7.61 2.88
CA SER A 56 18.36 -8.50 2.50
C SER A 56 19.08 -8.24 1.17
N GLY A 57 19.64 -7.03 1.05
CA GLY A 57 20.90 -6.83 0.35
C GLY A 57 21.87 -6.10 1.27
N THR A 58 22.37 -6.77 2.30
CA THR A 58 23.53 -6.30 3.05
C THR A 58 24.66 -6.06 2.05
N ILE A 59 24.90 -4.80 1.70
CA ILE A 59 26.18 -4.38 1.16
C ILE A 59 27.23 -4.78 2.20
N ASP A 60 27.98 -5.84 1.92
CA ASP A 60 29.21 -6.14 2.63
C ASP A 60 30.36 -5.46 1.88
N PRO A 61 30.90 -4.32 2.36
CA PRO A 61 32.17 -3.81 1.89
C PRO A 61 33.26 -4.19 2.89
N GLN A 62 33.52 -5.48 3.15
CA GLN A 62 34.65 -5.88 3.98
C GLN A 62 35.55 -6.93 3.31
N LYS A 63 36.48 -6.39 2.51
CA LYS A 63 37.93 -6.66 2.58
C LYS A 63 38.36 -8.13 2.79
N ALA A 64 38.74 -8.78 1.69
CA ALA A 64 39.80 -9.80 1.64
C ALA A 64 40.29 -9.87 0.19
N ALA A 65 41.57 -9.89 -0.17
CA ALA A 65 42.86 -9.83 0.49
C ALA A 65 43.85 -9.32 -0.61
N GLU A 66 44.77 -8.42 -0.26
CA GLU A 66 46.23 -8.63 -0.45
C GLU A 66 46.69 -8.85 -1.89
#